data_AF-A0A7K6ZBA6-F1
#
_entry.id   AF-A0A7K6ZBA6-F1
#
_cell.length_a   1.000
_cell.length_b   1.000
_cell.length_c   1.000
_cell.angle_alpha   90.00
_cell.angle_beta   90.00
_cell.angle_gamma   90.00
#
_symmetry.space_group_name_H-M   'P 1'
#
loop_
_entity.id
_entity.type
_entity.pdbx_description
1 polymer ?
#
loop_
_entity_poly.entity_id
_entity_poly.type
_entity_poly.pdbx_seq_one_letter_code
_entity_poly.pdbx_strand_id
1 'polypeptide(L)'
;RFTEAEAVVMGDVTYGACCVDDYTARALGADFLVHYGHSCLIPIDATQGLKMLYVFVDIKIDTSHFLEIIRFNFAAGTSLALVSTIQFVSTVQAASQELRSQYKVCVPQCKPLSPGEILGCTSPRLAQDTDAIVYLGDGRFHLESIMIANPGIPAYRYDPYSKIFSQEHYGHERMCRARQDAIHAATGARCWGLILGTLGRQGSPGILQ
;
A
#
# COMPACT_ATOMS: atom_id res chain seq x y z
N ARG A 1 -27.45 -0.56 24.06
CA ARG A 1 -26.67 0.56 23.52
C ARG A 1 -25.35 0.60 24.28
N PHE A 2 -24.20 0.65 23.59
CA PHE A 2 -22.88 0.67 24.22
C PHE A 2 -22.41 2.11 24.54
N THR A 3 -22.99 3.11 23.87
CA THR A 3 -22.76 4.54 24.11
C THR A 3 -24.08 5.32 23.89
N GLU A 4 -24.09 6.59 24.29
CA GLU A 4 -25.16 7.56 23.98
C GLU A 4 -24.93 8.31 22.66
N ALA A 5 -23.88 7.96 21.91
CA ALA A 5 -23.55 8.63 20.66
C ALA A 5 -24.58 8.33 19.55
N GLU A 6 -24.88 9.34 18.76
CA GLU A 6 -25.55 9.18 17.47
C GLU A 6 -24.51 8.77 16.42
N ALA A 7 -24.84 7.76 15.61
CA ALA A 7 -23.93 7.22 14.60
C ALA A 7 -24.49 7.46 13.21
N VAL A 8 -23.67 8.04 12.33
CA VAL A 8 -23.95 8.23 10.91
C VAL A 8 -22.94 7.43 10.12
N VAL A 9 -23.42 6.64 9.15
CA VAL A 9 -22.57 5.90 8.22
C VAL A 9 -22.43 6.73 6.94
N MET A 10 -21.20 7.09 6.58
CA MET A 10 -20.92 7.78 5.32
C MET A 10 -21.04 6.78 4.16
N GLY A 11 -21.93 7.08 3.22
CA GLY A 11 -22.25 6.18 2.10
C GLY A 11 -21.28 6.28 0.92
N ASP A 12 -20.37 7.26 0.93
CA ASP A 12 -19.38 7.43 -0.13
C ASP A 12 -18.30 6.36 -0.10
N VAL A 13 -17.76 6.06 -1.28
CA VAL A 13 -16.74 5.03 -1.44
C VAL A 13 -15.40 5.52 -0.87
N THR A 14 -14.87 4.78 0.09
CA THR A 14 -13.54 5.01 0.64
C THR A 14 -12.53 4.04 0.04
N TYR A 15 -11.56 4.56 -0.71
CA TYR A 15 -10.51 3.74 -1.37
C TYR A 15 -9.23 3.57 -0.54
N GLY A 16 -9.03 4.41 0.48
CA GLY A 16 -7.77 4.49 1.21
C GLY A 16 -7.82 5.52 2.34
N ALA A 17 -6.78 5.55 3.19
CA ALA A 17 -6.63 6.61 4.19
C ALA A 17 -6.41 8.00 3.58
N CYS A 18 -5.96 8.08 2.31
CA CYS A 18 -5.90 9.35 1.59
C CYS A 18 -7.28 9.93 1.26
N CYS A 19 -8.35 9.13 1.32
CA CYS A 19 -9.74 9.54 1.08
C CYS A 19 -10.50 9.81 2.37
N VAL A 20 -9.81 10.04 3.49
CA VAL A 20 -10.50 10.27 4.76
C VAL A 20 -11.47 11.45 4.64
N ASP A 21 -12.72 11.22 5.03
CA ASP A 21 -13.80 12.17 4.78
C ASP A 21 -14.05 13.09 5.98
N ASP A 22 -13.00 13.78 6.40
CA ASP A 22 -13.06 14.70 7.52
C ASP A 22 -13.83 15.99 7.19
N TYR A 23 -13.94 16.34 5.91
CA TYR A 23 -14.72 17.49 5.45
C TYR A 23 -16.23 17.25 5.63
N THR A 24 -16.76 16.12 5.15
CA THR A 24 -18.18 15.80 5.30
C THR A 24 -18.54 15.57 6.77
N ALA A 25 -17.70 14.86 7.52
CA ALA A 25 -17.91 14.65 8.95
C ALA A 25 -18.07 15.98 9.71
N ARG A 26 -17.23 16.97 9.42
CA ARG A 26 -17.35 18.32 10.01
C ARG A 26 -18.59 19.07 9.53
N ALA A 27 -18.93 18.97 8.24
CA ALA A 27 -20.13 19.61 7.70
C ALA A 27 -21.43 19.06 8.33
N LEU A 28 -21.42 17.79 8.72
CA LEU A 28 -22.51 17.14 9.45
C LEU A 28 -22.51 17.46 10.96
N GLY A 29 -21.52 18.21 11.46
CA GLY A 29 -21.38 18.51 12.88
C GLY A 29 -20.96 17.31 13.73
N ALA A 30 -20.29 16.31 13.15
CA ALA A 30 -19.79 15.17 13.89
C ALA A 30 -18.61 15.57 14.79
N ASP A 31 -18.60 15.08 16.02
CA ASP A 31 -17.51 15.29 16.98
C ASP A 31 -16.32 14.32 16.76
N PHE A 32 -16.58 13.21 16.07
CA PHE A 32 -15.66 12.08 15.96
C PHE A 32 -15.86 11.27 14.68
N LEU A 33 -14.75 10.85 14.06
CA LEU A 33 -14.74 10.03 12.85
C LEU A 33 -14.00 8.70 13.08
N VAL A 34 -14.61 7.59 12.68
CA VAL A 34 -13.98 6.26 12.71
C VAL A 34 -13.66 5.82 11.28
N HIS A 35 -12.37 5.61 10.98
CA HIS A 35 -11.88 5.19 9.67
C HIS A 35 -11.37 3.76 9.72
N TYR A 36 -12.08 2.84 9.07
CA TYR A 36 -11.75 1.42 9.08
C TYR A 36 -10.78 1.04 7.95
N GLY A 37 -9.97 0.00 8.21
CA GLY A 37 -9.28 -0.79 7.19
C GLY A 37 -7.95 -0.24 6.69
N HIS A 38 -7.57 0.99 7.01
CA HIS A 38 -6.38 1.64 6.46
C HIS A 38 -5.44 2.16 7.55
N SER A 39 -4.14 2.21 7.23
CA SER A 39 -3.11 2.82 8.08
C SER A 39 -3.36 4.32 8.28
N CYS A 40 -2.86 4.88 9.39
CA CYS A 40 -2.97 6.30 9.70
C CYS A 40 -2.03 7.10 8.78
N LEU A 41 -2.46 7.35 7.55
CA LEU A 41 -1.68 8.12 6.57
C LEU A 41 -1.80 9.63 6.79
N ILE A 42 -3.01 10.10 7.15
CA ILE A 42 -3.29 11.51 7.37
C ILE A 42 -3.16 11.79 8.88
N PRO A 43 -2.21 12.67 9.28
CA PRO A 43 -2.07 13.06 10.68
C PRO A 43 -3.36 13.63 11.23
N ILE A 44 -3.73 13.24 12.46
CA ILE A 44 -4.96 13.70 13.12
C ILE A 44 -4.97 15.22 13.26
N ASP A 45 -3.82 15.85 13.47
CA ASP A 45 -3.74 17.31 13.58
C ASP A 45 -4.13 18.05 12.28
N ALA A 46 -4.14 17.35 11.14
CA ALA A 46 -4.53 17.91 9.85
C ALA A 46 -6.05 18.03 9.66
N THR A 47 -6.87 17.42 10.53
CA THR A 47 -8.35 17.33 10.39
C THR A 47 -9.10 18.50 11.05
N GLN A 48 -8.41 19.62 11.32
CA GLN A 48 -9.00 20.87 11.84
C GLN A 48 -9.88 20.68 13.09
N GLY A 49 -9.41 19.87 14.05
CA GLY A 49 -10.08 19.65 15.33
C GLY A 49 -11.05 18.46 15.38
N LEU A 50 -11.33 17.81 14.25
CA LEU A 50 -12.12 16.58 14.21
C LEU A 50 -11.29 15.40 14.75
N LYS A 51 -11.72 14.83 15.88
CA LYS A 51 -11.06 13.64 16.45
C LYS A 51 -11.31 12.44 15.56
N MET A 52 -10.29 11.61 15.38
CA MET A 52 -10.35 10.47 14.47
C MET A 52 -9.74 9.22 15.09
N LEU A 53 -10.40 8.09 14.88
CA LEU A 53 -9.90 6.76 15.22
C LEU A 53 -9.71 5.94 13.95
N TYR A 54 -8.48 5.55 13.69
CA TYR A 54 -8.18 4.53 12.70
C TYR A 54 -8.35 3.15 13.32
N VAL A 55 -9.19 2.32 12.70
CA VAL A 55 -9.38 0.92 13.09
C VAL A 55 -8.69 0.05 12.05
N PHE A 56 -7.50 -0.42 12.39
CA PHE A 56 -6.75 -1.35 11.55
C PHE A 56 -7.43 -2.71 11.54
N VAL A 57 -7.50 -3.31 10.35
CA VAL A 57 -7.98 -4.68 10.17
C VAL A 57 -6.74 -5.55 10.01
N ASP A 58 -6.58 -6.52 10.90
CA ASP A 58 -5.46 -7.46 10.89
C ASP A 58 -5.98 -8.85 10.50
N ILE A 59 -5.69 -9.26 9.26
CA ILE A 59 -6.20 -10.50 8.68
C ILE A 59 -5.26 -11.65 9.06
N LYS A 60 -5.80 -12.64 9.78
CA LYS A 60 -5.07 -13.83 10.15
C LYS A 60 -5.00 -14.82 9.00
N ILE A 61 -3.82 -15.35 8.75
CA ILE A 61 -3.53 -16.32 7.69
C ILE A 61 -2.77 -17.51 8.24
N ASP A 62 -2.70 -18.58 7.43
CA ASP A 62 -1.83 -19.72 7.66
C ASP A 62 -0.35 -19.33 7.46
N THR A 63 0.27 -18.85 8.54
CA THR A 63 1.66 -18.36 8.52
C THR A 63 2.66 -19.50 8.33
N SER A 64 2.35 -20.70 8.82
CA SER A 64 3.18 -21.89 8.62
C SER A 64 3.31 -22.23 7.14
N HIS A 65 2.19 -22.27 6.42
CA HIS A 65 2.21 -22.49 4.97
C HIS A 65 3.01 -21.43 4.23
N PHE A 66 2.84 -20.15 4.59
CA PHE A 66 3.64 -19.07 3.98
C PHE A 66 5.15 -19.30 4.19
N LEU A 67 5.59 -19.62 5.40
CA LEU A 67 6.99 -19.90 5.72
C LEU A 67 7.54 -21.11 4.95
N GLU A 68 6.77 -22.19 4.84
CA GLU A 68 7.14 -23.39 4.09
C GLU A 68 7.32 -23.10 2.60
N ILE A 69 6.43 -22.30 2.01
CA ILE A 69 6.53 -21.88 0.61
C ILE A 69 7.80 -21.06 0.35
N ILE A 70 8.16 -20.14 1.25
CA ILE A 70 9.41 -19.38 1.12
C ILE A 70 10.61 -20.33 1.21
N ARG A 71 10.59 -21.26 2.17
CA ARG A 71 11.65 -22.27 2.34
C ARG A 71 11.81 -23.21 1.14
N PHE A 72 10.70 -23.55 0.51
CA PHE A 72 10.69 -24.42 -0.67
C PHE A 72 11.24 -23.73 -1.92
N ASN A 73 10.93 -22.44 -2.12
CA ASN A 73 11.24 -21.74 -3.36
C ASN A 73 12.59 -20.99 -3.35
N PHE A 74 13.14 -20.67 -2.17
CA PHE A 74 14.38 -19.89 -2.07
C PHE A 74 15.46 -20.65 -1.31
N ALA A 75 16.67 -20.67 -1.88
CA ALA A 75 17.85 -21.23 -1.23
C ALA A 75 18.21 -20.41 0.03
N ALA A 76 18.77 -21.06 1.05
CA ALA A 76 19.29 -20.38 2.23
C ALA A 76 20.37 -19.34 1.84
N GLY A 77 20.37 -18.20 2.51
CA GLY A 77 21.25 -17.05 2.26
C GLY A 77 20.70 -16.01 1.28
N THR A 78 19.61 -16.32 0.56
CA THR A 78 18.93 -15.40 -0.36
C THR A 78 18.49 -14.12 0.36
N SER A 79 18.64 -12.98 -0.30
CA SER A 79 18.24 -11.64 0.14
C SER A 79 16.79 -11.36 -0.27
N LEU A 80 15.89 -11.35 0.72
CA LEU A 80 14.44 -11.25 0.50
C LEU A 80 13.89 -9.93 1.07
N ALA A 81 13.21 -9.16 0.23
CA ALA A 81 12.39 -8.04 0.67
C ALA A 81 10.95 -8.50 0.89
N LEU A 82 10.47 -8.49 2.14
CA LEU A 82 9.10 -8.85 2.49
C LEU A 82 8.23 -7.60 2.58
N VAL A 83 7.15 -7.57 1.80
CA VAL A 83 6.21 -6.44 1.73
C VAL A 83 4.75 -6.91 1.68
N SER A 84 3.80 -6.04 2.01
CA SER A 84 2.37 -6.32 2.04
C SER A 84 1.55 -5.02 2.11
N THR A 85 0.23 -5.14 2.19
CA THR A 85 -0.68 -4.08 2.63
C THR A 85 -0.83 -4.09 4.16
N ILE A 86 -1.41 -3.02 4.72
CA ILE A 86 -1.65 -2.89 6.17
C ILE A 86 -2.41 -4.08 6.80
N GLN A 87 -3.17 -4.82 6.00
CA GLN A 87 -3.99 -5.94 6.48
C GLN A 87 -3.16 -7.16 6.91
N PHE A 88 -1.93 -7.31 6.42
CA PHE A 88 -1.08 -8.47 6.72
C PHE A 88 0.31 -8.10 7.25
N VAL A 89 0.59 -6.83 7.55
CA VAL A 89 1.92 -6.43 8.05
C VAL A 89 2.30 -7.14 9.35
N SER A 90 1.33 -7.47 10.21
CA SER A 90 1.61 -8.23 11.44
C SER A 90 2.24 -9.59 11.12
N THR A 91 1.71 -10.30 10.12
CA THR A 91 2.24 -11.56 9.64
C THR A 91 3.59 -11.39 8.94
N VAL A 92 3.78 -10.32 8.15
CA VAL A 92 5.10 -10.02 7.56
C VAL A 92 6.16 -9.84 8.65
N GLN A 93 5.84 -9.12 9.72
CA GLN A 93 6.76 -8.93 10.84
C GLN A 93 7.12 -10.26 11.51
N ALA A 94 6.11 -11.09 11.83
CA ALA A 94 6.34 -12.40 12.42
C ALA A 94 7.16 -13.32 11.50
N ALA A 95 6.79 -13.42 10.23
CA ALA A 95 7.51 -14.22 9.25
C ALA A 95 8.95 -13.74 9.06
N SER A 96 9.19 -12.43 9.10
CA SER A 96 10.54 -11.88 9.01
C SER A 96 11.44 -12.36 10.15
N GLN A 97 10.92 -12.51 11.37
CA GLN A 97 11.70 -12.97 12.52
C GLN A 97 12.09 -14.45 12.36
N GLU A 98 11.16 -15.29 11.91
CA GLU A 98 11.39 -16.71 11.67
C GLU A 98 12.38 -16.97 10.52
N LEU A 99 12.31 -16.18 9.45
CA LEU A 99 13.14 -16.36 8.26
C LEU A 99 14.57 -15.82 8.41
N ARG A 100 14.83 -14.90 9.34
CA ARG A 100 16.16 -14.27 9.55
C ARG A 100 17.28 -15.27 9.85
N SER A 101 16.96 -16.45 10.38
CA SER A 101 17.96 -17.51 10.65
C SER A 101 18.53 -18.15 9.38
N GLN A 102 17.79 -18.11 8.28
CA GLN A 102 18.13 -18.79 7.03
C GLN A 102 18.29 -17.83 5.84
N TYR A 103 17.75 -16.61 5.93
CA TYR A 103 17.69 -15.63 4.84
C TYR A 103 18.18 -14.26 5.29
N LYS A 104 18.66 -13.45 4.35
CA LYS A 104 18.89 -12.01 4.58
C LYS A 104 17.57 -11.28 4.37
N VAL A 105 16.80 -11.10 5.42
CA VAL A 105 15.44 -10.53 5.33
C VAL A 105 15.46 -9.01 5.53
N CYS A 106 14.94 -8.29 4.55
CA CYS A 106 14.65 -6.86 4.61
C CYS A 106 13.13 -6.63 4.68
N VAL A 107 12.69 -5.77 5.60
CA VAL A 107 11.29 -5.32 5.69
C VAL A 107 11.27 -3.80 5.54
N PRO A 108 11.23 -3.28 4.31
CA PRO A 108 11.48 -1.87 4.02
C PRO A 108 10.34 -0.97 4.52
N GLN A 109 10.60 0.31 4.73
CA GLN A 109 9.61 1.27 5.22
C GLN A 109 9.67 2.59 4.45
N CYS A 110 8.54 3.05 3.93
CA CYS A 110 8.34 4.43 3.50
C CYS A 110 7.52 5.16 4.56
N LYS A 111 8.13 6.06 5.34
CA LYS A 111 7.37 6.81 6.36
C LYS A 111 6.27 7.66 5.70
N PRO A 112 5.07 7.75 6.31
CA PRO A 112 4.71 7.27 7.65
C PRO A 112 4.20 5.83 7.73
N LEU A 113 4.24 5.06 6.63
CA LEU A 113 3.70 3.69 6.59
C LEU A 113 4.43 2.74 7.56
N SER A 114 3.76 1.65 7.92
CA SER A 114 4.36 0.61 8.76
C SER A 114 5.49 -0.11 8.02
N PRO A 115 6.51 -0.66 8.71
CA PRO A 115 7.53 -1.46 8.04
C PRO A 115 6.90 -2.67 7.32
N GLY A 116 7.25 -2.84 6.05
CA GLY A 116 6.69 -3.85 5.15
C GLY A 116 5.42 -3.41 4.45
N GLU A 117 4.81 -2.27 4.81
CA GLU A 117 3.63 -1.75 4.15
C GLU A 117 3.99 -1.00 2.87
N ILE A 118 3.28 -1.31 1.78
CA ILE A 118 3.34 -0.58 0.51
C ILE A 118 1.95 -0.16 0.04
N LEU A 119 1.89 0.94 -0.69
CA LEU A 119 0.68 1.50 -1.31
C LEU A 119 0.85 1.55 -2.84
N GLY A 120 -0.27 1.61 -3.55
CA GLY A 120 -0.25 1.81 -5.00
C GLY A 120 0.45 3.12 -5.42
N CYS A 121 0.42 4.13 -4.55
CA CYS A 121 1.08 5.42 -4.75
C CYS A 121 2.47 5.52 -4.11
N THR A 122 2.86 4.59 -3.22
CA THR A 122 4.07 4.71 -2.41
C THR A 122 4.73 3.34 -2.21
N SER A 123 5.91 3.17 -2.79
CA SER A 123 6.74 1.97 -2.62
C SER A 123 8.21 2.34 -2.41
N PRO A 124 8.97 1.55 -1.62
CA PRO A 124 10.38 1.80 -1.36
C PRO A 124 11.24 1.49 -2.58
N ARG A 125 12.41 2.13 -2.66
CA ARG A 125 13.53 1.64 -3.47
C ARG A 125 14.37 0.70 -2.61
N LEU A 126 14.67 -0.47 -3.14
CA LEU A 126 15.38 -1.55 -2.46
C LEU A 126 16.88 -1.48 -2.75
N ALA A 127 17.66 -2.17 -1.94
CA ALA A 127 19.10 -2.30 -2.15
C ALA A 127 19.39 -3.15 -3.40
N GLN A 128 20.48 -2.85 -4.10
CA GLN A 128 20.85 -3.53 -5.35
C GLN A 128 21.14 -5.02 -5.18
N ASP A 129 21.48 -5.46 -3.97
CA ASP A 129 21.73 -6.85 -3.59
C ASP A 129 20.49 -7.58 -3.07
N THR A 130 19.29 -7.05 -3.35
CA THR A 130 18.03 -7.74 -3.07
C THR A 130 17.76 -8.76 -4.18
N ASP A 131 17.69 -10.05 -3.83
CA ASP A 131 17.50 -11.13 -4.79
C ASP A 131 16.04 -11.32 -5.19
N ALA A 132 15.09 -11.08 -4.27
CA ALA A 132 13.67 -11.19 -4.58
C ALA A 132 12.79 -10.29 -3.70
N ILE A 133 11.68 -9.83 -4.28
CA ILE A 133 10.55 -9.21 -3.58
C ILE A 133 9.51 -10.30 -3.32
N VAL A 134 9.05 -10.43 -2.09
CA VAL A 134 7.96 -11.32 -1.70
C VAL A 134 6.84 -10.46 -1.15
N TYR A 135 5.76 -10.37 -1.91
CA TYR A 135 4.54 -9.68 -1.54
C TYR A 135 3.52 -10.66 -0.97
N LEU A 136 3.11 -10.42 0.28
CA LEU A 136 2.00 -11.11 0.92
C LEU A 136 0.71 -10.34 0.67
N GLY A 137 -0.24 -10.92 -0.04
CA GLY A 137 -1.55 -10.29 -0.28
C GLY A 137 -2.19 -10.73 -1.58
N ASP A 138 -3.46 -10.40 -1.73
CA ASP A 138 -4.18 -10.57 -2.98
C ASP A 138 -3.98 -9.36 -3.91
N GLY A 139 -4.44 -9.51 -5.15
CA GLY A 139 -4.32 -8.50 -6.18
C GLY A 139 -2.89 -8.21 -6.62
N ARG A 140 -2.76 -7.33 -7.62
CA ARG A 140 -1.45 -6.97 -8.21
C ARG A 140 -1.13 -5.49 -8.07
N PHE A 141 -2.10 -4.62 -7.81
CA PHE A 141 -1.90 -3.17 -7.86
C PHE A 141 -0.79 -2.66 -6.92
N HIS A 142 -0.78 -3.11 -5.66
CA HIS A 142 0.27 -2.77 -4.69
C HIS A 142 1.61 -3.38 -5.07
N LEU A 143 1.62 -4.64 -5.51
CA LEU A 143 2.83 -5.31 -5.98
C LEU A 143 3.43 -4.62 -7.21
N GLU A 144 2.60 -4.21 -8.17
CA GLU A 144 3.05 -3.48 -9.35
C GLU A 144 3.72 -2.14 -8.98
N SER A 145 3.25 -1.45 -7.94
CA SER A 145 3.91 -0.23 -7.42
C SER A 145 5.37 -0.47 -7.03
N ILE A 146 5.67 -1.54 -6.28
CA ILE A 146 7.05 -1.84 -5.89
C ILE A 146 7.87 -2.41 -7.06
N MET A 147 7.23 -3.14 -7.99
CA MET A 147 7.88 -3.60 -9.23
C MET A 147 8.31 -2.43 -10.12
N ILE A 148 7.45 -1.41 -10.27
CA ILE A 148 7.75 -0.17 -11.01
C ILE A 148 8.93 0.58 -10.36
N ALA A 149 8.97 0.64 -9.03
CA ALA A 149 10.03 1.32 -8.30
C ALA A 149 11.39 0.60 -8.37
N ASN A 150 11.37 -0.72 -8.59
CA ASN A 150 12.53 -1.61 -8.53
C ASN A 150 12.60 -2.54 -9.77
N PRO A 151 12.76 -1.96 -10.97
CA PRO A 151 12.86 -2.76 -12.19
C PRO A 151 14.05 -3.73 -12.10
N GLY A 152 13.83 -4.98 -12.50
CA GLY A 152 14.86 -6.02 -12.57
C GLY A 152 14.97 -6.93 -11.35
N ILE A 153 14.32 -6.59 -10.23
CA ILE A 153 14.23 -7.51 -9.07
C ILE A 153 13.06 -8.48 -9.29
N PRO A 154 13.27 -9.80 -9.26
CA PRO A 154 12.19 -10.79 -9.31
C PRO A 154 11.17 -10.55 -8.21
N ALA A 155 9.89 -10.43 -8.58
CA ALA A 155 8.79 -10.25 -7.64
C ALA A 155 7.90 -11.49 -7.58
N TYR A 156 7.51 -11.88 -6.38
CA TYR A 156 6.66 -13.01 -6.11
C TYR A 156 5.47 -12.57 -5.27
N ARG A 157 4.30 -13.15 -5.54
CA ARG A 157 3.07 -12.93 -4.79
C ARG A 157 2.68 -14.21 -4.10
N TYR A 158 2.45 -14.12 -2.80
CA TYR A 158 1.73 -15.13 -2.04
C TYR A 158 0.32 -14.63 -1.74
N ASP A 159 -0.67 -15.29 -2.32
CA ASP A 159 -2.09 -15.02 -2.07
C ASP A 159 -2.57 -15.90 -0.91
N PRO A 160 -2.87 -15.32 0.27
CA PRO A 160 -3.18 -16.11 1.46
C PRO A 160 -4.54 -16.81 1.42
N TYR A 161 -5.44 -16.39 0.52
CA TYR A 161 -6.77 -16.97 0.39
C TYR A 161 -6.74 -18.22 -0.49
N SER A 162 -6.09 -18.11 -1.65
CA SER A 162 -5.94 -19.22 -2.59
C SER A 162 -4.73 -20.12 -2.29
N LYS A 163 -3.83 -19.69 -1.40
CA LYS A 163 -2.55 -20.33 -1.09
C LYS A 163 -1.64 -20.50 -2.31
N ILE A 164 -1.80 -19.63 -3.32
CA ILE A 164 -1.00 -19.64 -4.53
C ILE A 164 0.23 -18.76 -4.35
N PHE A 165 1.39 -19.30 -4.70
CA PHE A 165 2.64 -18.56 -4.82
C PHE A 165 3.04 -18.46 -6.29
N SER A 166 3.07 -17.25 -6.83
CA SER A 166 3.37 -16.98 -8.23
C SER A 166 4.52 -15.99 -8.37
N GLN A 167 5.37 -16.20 -9.38
CA GLN A 167 6.25 -15.13 -9.84
C GLN A 167 5.43 -14.16 -10.71
N GLU A 168 5.58 -12.88 -10.45
CA GLU A 168 4.83 -11.81 -11.10
C GLU A 168 5.76 -10.99 -11.99
N HIS A 169 5.27 -10.64 -13.19
CA HIS A 169 6.02 -9.83 -14.14
C HIS A 169 5.29 -8.52 -14.45
N TYR A 170 6.07 -7.44 -14.58
CA TYR A 170 5.55 -6.14 -14.97
C TYR A 170 6.20 -5.70 -16.27
N GLY A 171 5.37 -5.38 -17.26
CA GLY A 171 5.80 -4.96 -18.59
C GLY A 171 6.34 -3.53 -18.59
N HIS A 172 7.53 -3.34 -18.03
CA HIS A 172 8.19 -2.03 -17.92
C HIS A 172 8.34 -1.33 -19.27
N GLU A 173 8.78 -2.04 -20.31
CA GLU A 173 8.87 -1.45 -21.65
C GLU A 173 7.52 -0.99 -22.18
N ARG A 174 6.47 -1.79 -21.99
CA ARG A 174 5.10 -1.42 -22.39
C ARG A 174 4.63 -0.20 -21.59
N MET A 175 4.93 -0.16 -20.30
CA MET A 175 4.64 0.97 -19.44
C MET A 175 5.32 2.24 -19.97
N CYS A 176 6.64 2.19 -20.20
CA CYS A 176 7.42 3.33 -20.70
C CYS A 176 6.97 3.78 -22.09
N ARG A 177 6.74 2.84 -23.03
CA ARG A 177 6.25 3.15 -24.38
C ARG A 177 4.91 3.89 -24.33
N ALA A 178 3.93 3.37 -23.58
CA ALA A 178 2.62 4.03 -23.46
C ALA A 178 2.72 5.45 -22.88
N ARG A 179 3.68 5.71 -21.98
CA ARG A 179 3.91 7.04 -21.39
C ARG A 179 4.60 7.97 -22.38
N GLN A 180 5.57 7.47 -23.14
CA GLN A 180 6.21 8.20 -24.23
C GLN A 180 5.20 8.56 -25.32
N ASP A 181 4.33 7.64 -25.73
CA ASP A 181 3.28 7.90 -26.72
C ASP A 181 2.33 9.00 -26.26
N ALA A 182 1.91 8.97 -24.98
CA ALA A 182 1.08 10.02 -24.39
C ALA A 182 1.79 11.38 -24.37
N ILE A 183 3.09 11.41 -24.01
CA ILE A 183 3.91 12.63 -24.05
C ILE A 183 4.00 13.17 -25.48
N HIS A 184 4.32 12.30 -26.46
CA HIS A 184 4.42 12.68 -27.87
C HIS A 184 3.11 13.25 -28.40
N ALA A 185 1.99 12.58 -28.13
CA ALA A 185 0.66 13.07 -28.51
C ALA A 185 0.36 14.45 -27.92
N ALA A 186 0.83 14.71 -26.69
CA ALA A 186 0.61 15.97 -26.00
C ALA A 186 1.56 17.11 -26.45
N THR A 187 2.64 16.85 -27.18
CA THR A 187 3.61 17.88 -27.62
C THR A 187 3.00 19.00 -28.47
N GLY A 188 1.96 18.69 -29.25
CA GLY A 188 1.25 19.67 -30.08
C GLY A 188 0.13 20.43 -29.35
N ALA A 189 -0.13 20.11 -28.08
CA ALA A 189 -1.24 20.70 -27.34
C ALA A 189 -1.00 22.18 -27.05
N ARG A 190 -1.99 23.02 -27.38
CA ARG A 190 -1.97 24.47 -27.12
C ARG A 190 -2.72 24.87 -25.85
N CYS A 191 -3.52 23.96 -25.31
CA CYS A 191 -4.34 24.16 -24.12
C CYS A 191 -4.18 22.94 -23.21
N TRP A 192 -4.06 23.20 -21.90
CA TRP A 192 -3.83 22.18 -20.90
C TRP A 192 -4.86 22.31 -19.78
N GLY A 193 -5.47 21.19 -19.39
CA GLY A 193 -6.32 21.10 -18.21
C GLY A 193 -5.56 20.47 -17.06
N LEU A 194 -5.61 21.10 -15.88
CA LEU A 194 -5.06 20.53 -14.64
C LEU A 194 -6.20 19.91 -13.84
N ILE A 195 -6.07 18.62 -13.52
CA ILE A 195 -7.07 17.88 -12.73
C ILE A 195 -6.55 17.75 -11.31
N LEU A 196 -7.31 18.26 -10.33
CA LEU A 196 -7.03 18.14 -8.91
C LEU A 196 -8.07 17.22 -8.27
N GLY A 197 -7.63 16.13 -7.63
CA GLY A 197 -8.51 15.28 -6.83
C GLY A 197 -8.94 16.00 -5.56
N THR A 198 -10.24 16.21 -5.38
CA THR A 198 -10.82 16.82 -4.17
C THR A 198 -11.26 15.80 -3.14
N LEU A 199 -11.13 14.50 -3.44
CA LEU A 199 -11.50 13.41 -2.55
C LEU A 199 -10.49 13.31 -1.39
N GLY A 200 -10.98 13.54 -0.17
CA GLY A 200 -10.18 13.57 1.04
C GLY A 200 -8.95 14.47 0.88
N ARG A 201 -7.76 13.88 1.02
CA ARG A 201 -6.47 14.56 1.03
C ARG A 201 -5.56 14.16 -0.14
N GLN A 202 -6.13 13.65 -1.24
CA GLN A 202 -5.35 13.20 -2.41
C GLN A 202 -4.75 14.35 -3.22
N GLY A 203 -5.48 15.46 -3.36
CA GLY A 203 -5.02 16.62 -4.10
C GLY A 203 -3.90 17.37 -3.39
N SER A 204 -2.91 17.82 -4.14
CA SER A 204 -1.88 18.73 -3.65
C SER A 204 -2.03 20.11 -4.32
N PRO A 205 -2.65 21.09 -3.65
CA PRO A 205 -2.77 22.45 -4.19
C PRO A 205 -1.42 23.11 -4.47
N GLY A 206 -0.35 22.71 -3.77
CA GLY A 206 1.00 23.22 -4.01
C GLY A 206 1.57 22.86 -5.39
N ILE A 207 1.01 21.87 -6.08
CA ILE A 207 1.37 21.55 -7.48
C ILE A 207 0.74 22.56 -8.46
N LEU A 208 -0.32 23.26 -8.06
CA LEU A 208 -1.04 24.22 -8.90
C LEU A 208 -0.50 25.66 -8.76
N GLN A 209 0.45 25.89 -7.86
CA GLN A 209 1.08 27.20 -7.61
C GLN A 209 2.39 27.31 -8.38
#